data_AF-X1VVA8-F1
#
_entry.id   AF-X1VVA8-F1
#
_cell.length_a   1.000
_cell.length_b   1.000
_cell.length_c   1.000
_cell.angle_alpha   90.00
_cell.angle_beta   90.00
_cell.angle_gamma   90.00
#
_symmetry.space_group_name_H-M   'P 1'
#
loop_
_entity.id
_entity.type
_entity.pdbx_description
1 polymer ?
#
loop_
_entity_poly.entity_id
_entity_poly.type
_entity_poly.pdbx_seq_one_letter_code
_entity_poly.pdbx_strand_id
1 'polypeptide(L)'
;MRAARGWSWLWQEVPVKPKRWYTLEVQIKSDIMLEEKLNRNNTFLILECLDKKGQVIKKKWGIVTAFPLWHKRENRIYTPEKTEKIRIKLAKRLGEGSVWFDDVKLVEHLFLAGKLPDKLTPFFNFLMYFLLISSFLIVVFKIRSKSKSNRS
;
A
#
# COMPACT_ATOMS: atom_id res chain seq x y z
N MET A 1 -22.36 -26.64 18.34
CA MET A 1 -22.20 -25.41 17.55
C MET A 1 -20.74 -24.95 17.63
N ARG A 2 -20.06 -24.77 16.49
CA ARG A 2 -18.68 -24.24 16.46
C ARG A 2 -18.77 -22.72 16.52
N ALA A 3 -18.57 -22.12 17.69
CA ALA A 3 -18.44 -20.67 17.79
C ALA A 3 -17.19 -20.27 16.98
N ALA A 4 -17.36 -19.52 15.90
CA ALA A 4 -16.23 -18.84 15.28
C ALA A 4 -15.62 -17.93 16.35
N ARG A 5 -14.38 -18.21 16.78
CA ARG A 5 -13.69 -17.47 17.85
C ARG A 5 -13.77 -15.97 17.55
N GLY A 6 -14.23 -15.18 18.52
CA GLY A 6 -14.45 -13.74 18.38
C GLY A 6 -13.15 -12.94 18.21
N TRP A 7 -13.28 -11.64 17.91
CA TRP A 7 -12.16 -10.71 17.77
C TRP A 7 -12.26 -9.61 18.82
N SER A 8 -11.12 -9.24 19.40
CA SER A 8 -10.99 -8.04 20.24
C SER A 8 -10.22 -6.98 19.47
N TRP A 9 -10.68 -5.73 19.51
CA TRP A 9 -10.06 -4.63 18.77
C TRP A 9 -9.82 -3.39 19.62
N LEU A 10 -8.68 -2.75 19.37
CA LEU A 10 -8.42 -1.36 19.71
C LEU A 10 -8.72 -0.51 18.49
N TRP A 11 -9.24 0.70 18.70
CA TRP A 11 -9.49 1.61 17.59
C TRP A 11 -9.25 3.06 17.95
N GLN A 12 -8.89 3.84 16.94
CA GLN A 12 -8.74 5.29 17.02
C GLN A 12 -9.20 5.93 15.73
N GLU A 13 -9.81 7.10 15.82
CA GLU A 13 -10.18 7.92 14.67
C GLU A 13 -9.20 9.07 14.50
N VAL A 14 -8.72 9.24 13.27
CA VAL A 14 -7.77 10.29 12.89
C VAL A 14 -8.42 11.14 11.79
N PRO A 15 -8.53 12.48 11.94
CA PRO A 15 -8.99 13.35 10.88
C PRO A 15 -8.01 13.35 9.71
N VAL A 16 -8.51 13.27 8.49
CA VAL A 16 -7.70 13.16 7.27
C VAL A 16 -8.28 13.96 6.12
N LYS A 17 -7.47 14.22 5.09
CA LYS A 17 -7.94 14.88 3.88
C LYS A 17 -8.53 13.85 2.90
N PRO A 18 -9.64 14.17 2.22
CA PRO A 18 -10.16 13.33 1.15
C PRO A 18 -9.22 13.33 -0.06
N LYS A 19 -9.40 12.34 -0.95
CA LYS A 19 -8.61 12.17 -2.18
C LYS A 19 -7.09 12.08 -1.96
N ARG A 20 -6.66 11.49 -0.83
CA ARG A 20 -5.26 11.21 -0.50
C ARG A 20 -5.04 9.71 -0.25
N TRP A 21 -3.78 9.30 -0.43
CA TRP A 21 -3.33 7.98 -0.01
C TRP A 21 -2.79 8.06 1.40
N TYR A 22 -3.19 7.11 2.25
CA TYR A 22 -2.63 6.94 3.58
C TYR A 22 -2.08 5.53 3.73
N THR A 23 -0.93 5.42 4.38
CA THR A 23 -0.32 4.15 4.80
C THR A 23 -0.34 4.08 6.32
N LEU A 24 -0.99 3.04 6.85
CA LEU A 24 -0.82 2.62 8.23
C LEU A 24 0.44 1.77 8.32
N GLU A 25 1.40 2.22 9.11
CA GLU A 25 2.60 1.48 9.46
C GLU A 25 2.52 1.07 10.93
N VAL A 26 2.92 -0.16 11.24
CA VAL A 26 2.90 -0.67 12.61
C VAL A 26 3.93 -1.76 12.80
N GLN A 27 4.60 -1.77 13.96
CA GLN A 27 5.38 -2.91 14.43
C GLN A 27 4.46 -3.86 15.18
N ILE A 28 4.50 -5.14 14.84
CA ILE A 28 3.63 -6.15 15.46
C ILE A 28 4.46 -7.34 15.92
N LYS A 29 4.12 -7.85 17.11
CA LYS A 29 4.61 -9.11 17.67
C LYS A 29 3.44 -9.88 18.30
N SER A 30 3.52 -11.21 18.31
CA SER A 30 2.50 -12.09 18.89
C SER A 30 3.12 -13.35 19.48
N ASP A 31 2.59 -13.82 20.62
CA ASP A 31 2.96 -15.11 21.22
C ASP A 31 1.99 -16.24 20.81
N ILE A 32 1.03 -15.93 19.94
CA ILE A 32 0.03 -16.89 19.46
C ILE A 32 0.72 -17.96 18.61
N MET A 33 0.74 -19.19 19.11
CA MET A 33 1.26 -20.34 18.39
C MET A 33 0.39 -20.62 17.17
N LEU A 34 1.00 -20.59 15.99
CA LEU A 34 0.32 -20.87 14.73
C LEU A 34 0.30 -22.38 14.52
N GLU A 35 -0.84 -23.03 14.81
CA GLU A 35 -1.04 -24.42 14.41
C GLU A 35 -1.13 -24.51 12.87
N GLU A 36 -0.44 -25.51 12.28
CA GLU A 36 -0.29 -25.66 10.83
C GLU A 36 -1.61 -25.76 10.05
N LYS A 37 -2.73 -26.11 10.70
CA LYS A 37 -3.94 -26.57 10.01
C LYS A 37 -5.09 -25.57 9.88
N LEU A 38 -5.15 -24.44 10.58
CA LEU A 38 -6.28 -23.51 10.40
C LEU A 38 -5.92 -22.03 10.65
N ASN A 39 -5.93 -21.25 9.57
CA ASN A 39 -5.83 -19.79 9.55
C ASN A 39 -4.57 -19.21 10.23
N ARG A 40 -3.52 -19.03 9.42
CA ARG A 40 -2.29 -18.30 9.81
C ARG A 40 -2.53 -16.85 10.25
N ASN A 41 -3.74 -16.33 10.11
CA ASN A 41 -4.07 -14.94 10.37
C ASN A 41 -4.53 -14.79 11.82
N ASN A 42 -3.67 -14.23 12.66
CA ASN A 42 -3.94 -14.03 14.08
C ASN A 42 -4.25 -12.56 14.42
N THR A 43 -4.05 -11.63 13.47
CA THR A 43 -4.29 -10.20 13.64
C THR A 43 -4.86 -9.53 12.39
N PHE A 44 -5.60 -8.44 12.58
CA PHE A 44 -6.08 -7.58 11.50
C PHE A 44 -5.70 -6.13 11.72
N LEU A 45 -5.29 -5.47 10.63
CA LEU A 45 -5.07 -4.04 10.50
C LEU A 45 -6.17 -3.46 9.61
N ILE A 46 -7.22 -2.92 10.19
CA ILE A 46 -8.39 -2.45 9.45
C ILE A 46 -8.35 -0.94 9.33
N LEU A 47 -8.60 -0.43 8.12
CA LEU A 47 -8.79 0.98 7.85
C LEU A 47 -10.21 1.22 7.35
N GLU A 48 -10.95 2.07 8.03
CA GLU A 48 -12.32 2.48 7.67
C GLU A 48 -12.34 4.00 7.42
N CYS A 49 -12.68 4.44 6.20
CA CYS A 49 -12.93 5.85 5.93
C CYS A 49 -14.34 6.19 6.39
N LEU A 50 -14.46 7.25 7.19
CA LEU A 50 -15.72 7.75 7.74
C LEU A 50 -16.12 9.06 7.07
N ASP A 51 -17.41 9.23 6.82
CA ASP A 51 -17.98 10.53 6.43
C ASP A 51 -18.28 11.42 7.65
N LYS A 52 -18.84 12.62 7.41
CA LYS A 52 -19.22 13.57 8.45
C LYS A 52 -20.26 13.03 9.45
N LYS A 53 -21.05 12.04 9.05
CA LYS A 53 -22.06 11.39 9.90
C LYS A 53 -21.46 10.20 10.68
N GLY A 54 -20.16 9.93 10.53
CA GLY A 54 -19.48 8.79 11.14
C GLY A 54 -19.77 7.46 10.43
N GLN A 55 -20.37 7.49 9.23
CA GLN A 55 -20.68 6.27 8.47
C GLN A 55 -19.46 5.78 7.71
N VAL A 56 -19.25 4.46 7.69
CA VAL A 56 -18.16 3.84 6.94
C VAL A 56 -18.48 3.90 5.45
N ILE A 57 -17.74 4.72 4.71
CA ILE A 57 -17.90 4.87 3.25
C ILE A 57 -16.90 4.04 2.45
N LYS A 58 -15.81 3.58 3.09
CA LYS A 58 -14.85 2.65 2.49
C LYS A 58 -14.12 1.88 3.58
N LYS A 59 -13.81 0.61 3.32
CA LYS A 59 -13.10 -0.27 4.25
C LYS A 59 -11.99 -1.03 3.55
N LYS A 60 -10.85 -1.17 4.21
CA LYS A 60 -9.72 -2.01 3.78
C LYS A 60 -9.29 -2.92 4.91
N TRP A 61 -9.25 -4.21 4.63
CA TRP A 61 -8.72 -5.22 5.55
C TRP A 61 -7.24 -5.46 5.25
N GLY A 62 -6.41 -5.39 6.29
CA GLY A 62 -5.03 -5.84 6.29
C GLY A 62 -4.96 -7.11 7.12
N ILE A 63 -5.03 -8.27 6.46
CA ILE A 63 -4.96 -9.56 7.12
C ILE A 63 -3.49 -9.90 7.34
N VAL A 64 -3.08 -10.11 8.59
CA VAL A 64 -1.68 -10.20 8.93
C VAL A 64 -1.44 -11.38 9.88
N THR A 65 -0.32 -12.06 9.64
CA THR A 65 0.28 -12.99 10.60
C THR A 65 1.36 -12.25 11.38
N ALA A 66 1.15 -12.14 12.69
CA ALA A 66 2.14 -11.67 13.66
C ALA A 66 2.92 -12.87 14.20
N PHE A 67 4.24 -12.71 14.29
CA PHE A 67 5.18 -13.74 14.76
C PHE A 67 5.75 -13.36 16.14
N PRO A 68 6.47 -14.27 16.83
CA PRO A 68 7.11 -14.00 18.12
C PRO A 68 8.18 -12.90 18.12
N LEU A 69 8.64 -12.48 16.95
CA LEU A 69 9.58 -11.37 16.76
C LEU A 69 8.85 -10.14 16.23
N TRP A 70 9.39 -8.96 16.53
CA TRP A 70 8.86 -7.70 16.02
C TRP A 70 9.05 -7.61 14.51
N HIS A 71 7.96 -7.32 13.80
CA HIS A 71 8.01 -7.09 12.36
C HIS A 71 7.12 -5.92 11.94
N LYS A 72 7.64 -5.14 10.99
CA LYS A 72 6.88 -4.06 10.35
C LYS A 72 5.81 -4.64 9.43
N ARG A 73 4.62 -4.04 9.50
CA ARG A 73 3.48 -4.33 8.63
C ARG A 73 2.84 -3.04 8.17
N GLU A 74 2.29 -3.08 6.96
CA GLU A 74 1.69 -1.91 6.33
C GLU A 74 0.30 -2.25 5.75
N ASN A 75 -0.62 -1.29 5.83
CA ASN A 75 -1.88 -1.33 5.09
C ASN A 75 -2.18 0.04 4.50
N ARG A 76 -2.67 0.09 3.26
CA ARG A 76 -2.85 1.34 2.51
C ARG A 76 -4.30 1.54 2.10
N ILE A 77 -4.78 2.77 2.20
CA ILE A 77 -6.12 3.15 1.77
C ILE A 77 -6.11 4.51 1.07
N TYR A 78 -6.83 4.58 -0.04
CA TYR A 78 -7.17 5.85 -0.69
C TYR A 78 -8.51 6.35 -0.17
N THR A 79 -8.53 7.58 0.36
CA THR A 79 -9.72 8.21 0.93
C THR A 79 -10.67 8.74 -0.17
N PRO A 80 -11.95 8.32 -0.21
CA PRO A 80 -12.95 8.92 -1.08
C PRO A 80 -13.18 10.42 -0.80
N GLU A 81 -13.86 11.11 -1.72
CA GLU A 81 -14.13 12.56 -1.63
C GLU A 81 -14.87 13.00 -0.37
N LYS A 82 -15.74 12.15 0.17
CA LYS A 82 -16.55 12.45 1.37
C LYS A 82 -15.87 12.06 2.68
N THR A 83 -14.59 11.70 2.65
CA THR A 83 -13.87 11.25 3.86
C THR A 83 -13.54 12.42 4.76
N GLU A 84 -13.89 12.30 6.04
CA GLU A 84 -13.52 13.23 7.11
C GLU A 84 -12.45 12.63 8.02
N LYS A 85 -12.58 11.33 8.32
CA LYS A 85 -11.69 10.61 9.22
C LYS A 85 -11.35 9.23 8.69
N ILE A 86 -10.21 8.70 9.12
CA ILE A 86 -9.91 7.27 9.05
C ILE A 86 -10.01 6.70 10.46
N ARG A 87 -10.82 5.66 10.64
CA ARG A 87 -10.79 4.81 11.82
C ARG A 87 -9.82 3.65 11.59
N ILE A 88 -8.78 3.62 12.41
CA ILE A 88 -7.80 2.54 12.47
C ILE A 88 -8.34 1.53 13.49
N LYS A 89 -8.43 0.24 13.11
CA LYS A 89 -8.70 -0.84 14.08
C LYS A 89 -7.59 -1.87 14.04
N LEU A 90 -7.04 -2.17 15.21
CA LEU A 90 -6.04 -3.21 15.43
C LEU A 90 -6.74 -4.34 16.16
N ALA A 91 -6.93 -5.48 15.50
CA ALA A 91 -7.68 -6.60 16.05
C ALA A 91 -6.77 -7.79 16.31
N LYS A 92 -6.98 -8.47 17.43
CA LYS A 92 -6.42 -9.79 17.72
C LYS A 92 -7.54 -10.81 17.90
N ARG A 93 -7.20 -12.09 17.72
CA ARG A 93 -8.13 -13.18 18.02
C ARG A 93 -8.38 -13.29 19.53
N LEU A 94 -9.64 -13.46 19.92
CA LEU A 94 -10.04 -13.58 21.31
C LEU A 94 -9.69 -14.99 21.83
N GLY A 95 -9.15 -15.07 23.05
CA GLY A 95 -8.79 -16.35 23.70
C GLY A 95 -7.52 -17.02 23.17
N GLU A 96 -6.85 -16.45 22.17
CA GLU A 96 -5.57 -16.91 21.64
C GLU A 96 -4.50 -15.87 21.98
N GLY A 97 -3.73 -16.11 23.05
CA GLY A 97 -2.56 -15.32 23.43
C GLY A 97 -2.75 -13.80 23.39
N SER A 98 -1.64 -13.12 23.12
CA SER A 98 -1.50 -11.67 23.09
C SER A 98 -0.86 -11.21 21.79
N VAL A 99 -1.27 -10.02 21.35
CA VAL A 99 -0.65 -9.32 20.23
C VAL A 99 -0.27 -7.93 20.74
N TRP A 100 0.97 -7.55 20.51
CA TRP A 100 1.49 -6.23 20.83
C TRP A 100 1.66 -5.44 19.54
N PHE A 101 1.30 -4.17 19.62
CA PHE A 101 1.43 -3.20 18.55
C PHE A 101 2.27 -2.05 19.06
N ASP A 102 3.26 -1.64 18.27
CA ASP A 102 4.13 -0.51 18.59
C ASP A 102 4.37 0.34 17.34
N ASP A 103 4.83 1.57 17.54
CA ASP A 103 5.21 2.48 16.46
C ASP A 103 4.08 2.72 15.42
N VAL A 104 2.82 2.73 15.88
CA VAL A 104 1.64 2.89 15.01
C VAL A 104 1.62 4.28 14.40
N LYS A 105 1.78 4.36 13.07
CA LYS A 105 1.86 5.61 12.31
C LYS A 105 0.89 5.59 11.16
N LEU A 106 0.17 6.70 10.94
CA LEU A 106 -0.63 6.92 9.75
C LEU A 106 0.05 8.01 8.91
N VAL A 107 0.65 7.61 7.79
CA VAL A 107 1.44 8.48 6.93
C VAL A 107 0.62 8.91 5.73
N GLU A 108 0.46 10.22 5.53
CA GLU A 108 -0.12 10.79 4.30
C GLU A 108 0.91 10.72 3.17
N HIS A 109 0.52 10.18 2.03
CA HIS A 109 1.29 10.29 0.79
C HIS A 109 0.60 11.28 -0.14
N LEU A 110 1.28 12.41 -0.36
CA LEU A 110 0.97 13.30 -1.47
C LEU A 110 1.22 12.54 -2.76
N PHE A 111 0.15 12.09 -3.38
CA PHE A 111 0.22 11.62 -4.76
C PHE A 111 0.50 12.83 -5.64
N LEU A 112 1.77 13.06 -5.94
CA LEU A 112 2.22 13.81 -7.12
C LEU A 112 2.13 12.95 -8.39
N ALA A 113 1.34 11.88 -8.41
CA ALA A 113 1.09 11.19 -9.66
C ALA A 113 -0.04 11.91 -10.38
N GLY A 114 0.42 12.71 -11.35
CA GLY A 114 -0.38 13.44 -12.28
C GLY A 114 -1.55 12.61 -12.79
N LYS A 115 -2.72 13.25 -12.76
CA LYS A 115 -3.26 13.64 -14.06
C LYS A 115 -2.16 14.46 -14.74
N LEU A 116 -1.27 13.82 -15.52
CA LEU A 116 -0.86 14.53 -16.71
C LEU A 116 -2.20 14.80 -17.41
N PRO A 117 -2.59 16.06 -17.68
CA PRO A 117 -3.79 16.31 -18.47
C PRO A 117 -3.70 15.41 -19.71
N ASP A 118 -4.79 14.73 -20.09
CA ASP A 118 -4.77 13.72 -21.16
C ASP A 118 -4.09 14.20 -22.46
N LYS A 119 -3.98 15.51 -22.64
CA LYS A 119 -3.25 16.21 -23.71
C LYS A 119 -1.72 16.08 -23.66
N LEU A 120 -1.10 15.86 -22.50
CA LEU A 120 0.36 15.77 -22.33
C LEU A 120 0.88 14.33 -22.41
N THR A 121 0.08 13.33 -22.07
CA THR A 121 0.42 11.90 -22.18
C THR A 121 0.92 11.50 -23.60
N PRO A 122 0.26 11.90 -24.71
CA PRO A 122 0.76 11.59 -26.05
C PRO A 122 2.08 12.30 -26.37
N PHE A 123 2.31 13.53 -25.86
CA PHE A 123 3.56 14.27 -26.06
C PHE A 123 4.74 13.58 -25.38
N PHE A 124 4.57 13.14 -24.12
CA PHE A 124 5.61 12.42 -23.39
C PHE A 124 5.92 11.06 -24.03
N ASN A 125 4.90 10.32 -24.48
CA ASN A 125 5.10 9.06 -25.20
C ASN A 125 5.86 9.30 -26.51
N PHE A 126 5.47 10.32 -27.30
CA PHE A 126 6.18 10.68 -28.52
C PHE A 126 7.65 11.02 -28.27
N LEU A 127 7.94 11.84 -27.25
CA LEU A 127 9.31 12.21 -26.88
C LEU A 127 10.15 10.98 -26.49
N MET A 128 9.58 10.05 -25.73
CA MET A 128 10.26 8.81 -25.34
C MET A 128 10.60 7.92 -26.54
N TYR A 129 9.66 7.71 -27.47
CA TYR A 129 9.91 6.93 -28.69
C TYR A 129 10.92 7.63 -29.62
N PHE A 130 10.87 8.97 -29.72
CA PHE A 130 11.83 9.73 -30.51
C PHE A 130 13.26 9.59 -29.98
N LEU A 131 13.45 9.62 -28.66
CA LEU A 131 14.75 9.40 -28.03
C LEU A 131 15.27 7.97 -28.25
N LEU A 132 14.39 6.96 -28.17
CA LEU A 132 14.76 5.57 -28.46
C LEU A 132 15.19 5.39 -29.93
N ILE A 133 14.41 5.92 -30.88
CA ILE A 133 14.71 5.80 -32.31
C ILE A 133 16.00 6.56 -32.67
N SER A 134 16.19 7.77 -32.15
CA SER A 134 17.42 8.54 -32.40
C SER A 134 18.65 7.83 -31.80
N SER A 135 18.54 7.26 -30.60
CA SER A 135 19.64 6.46 -30.02
C SER A 135 19.98 5.23 -30.86
N PHE A 136 18.96 4.54 -31.39
CA PHE A 136 19.14 3.39 -32.25
C PHE A 136 19.81 3.78 -33.58
N LEU A 137 19.37 4.87 -34.20
CA LEU A 137 19.98 5.40 -35.42
C LEU A 137 21.44 5.79 -35.20
N ILE A 138 21.77 6.47 -34.09
CA ILE A 138 23.17 6.80 -33.75
C ILE A 138 24.04 5.55 -33.66
N VAL A 139 23.54 4.47 -33.03
CA VAL A 139 24.27 3.19 -32.93
C VAL A 139 24.49 2.57 -34.32
N VAL A 140 23.44 2.52 -35.16
CA VAL A 140 23.53 1.96 -36.51
C VAL A 140 24.51 2.75 -37.39
N PHE A 141 24.45 4.09 -37.36
CA PHE A 141 25.39 4.94 -38.09
C PHE A 141 26.83 4.78 -37.59
N LYS A 142 27.04 4.65 -36.28
CA LYS A 142 28.36 4.41 -35.69
C LYS A 142 28.95 3.06 -36.14
N ILE A 143 28.16 1.98 -36.12
CA ILE A 143 28.59 0.66 -36.61
C ILE A 143 28.96 0.72 -38.10
N ARG A 144 28.13 1.37 -38.92
CA ARG A 144 28.36 1.49 -40.37
C ARG A 144 29.60 2.32 -40.70
N SER A 145 29.90 3.37 -39.92
CA SER A 145 31.13 4.16 -40.08
C SER A 145 32.39 3.36 -39.74
N LYS A 146 32.35 2.54 -38.68
CA LYS A 146 33.48 1.69 -38.25
C LYS A 146 33.78 0.56 -39.24
N SER A 147 32.74 0.01 -39.87
CA SER A 147 32.85 -0.99 -40.93
C SER A 147 33.54 -0.46 -42.20
N LYS A 148 33.35 0.82 -42.55
CA LYS A 148 34.02 1.43 -43.73
C LYS A 148 35.49 1.75 -43.47
N SER A 149 35.87 2.11 -42.24
CA SER A 149 37.25 2.41 -41.85
C SER A 149 38.18 1.19 -41.82
N ASN A 150 37.67 -0.03 -41.64
CA ASN A 150 38.47 -1.26 -41.61
C ASN A 150 38.64 -1.92 -42.98
N ARG A 151 38.18 -1.28 -44.07
CA ARG A 151 38.30 -1.78 -45.45
C ARG A 151 39.19 -0.88 -46.35
N SER A 152 39.87 0.12 -45.78
CA SER A 152 40.91 0.91 -46.47
C SER A 152 42.29 0.47 -46.01
#